data_AF-A0A7C4ZIV7-F1
#
_entry.id   AF-A0A7C4ZIV7-F1
#
_cell.length_a   1.000
_cell.length_b   1.000
_cell.length_c   1.000
_cell.angle_alpha   90.00
_cell.angle_beta   90.00
_cell.angle_gamma   90.00
#
_symmetry.space_group_name_H-M   'P 1'
#
loop_
_entity.id
_entity.type
_entity.pdbx_description
1 polymer ?
#
loop_
_entity_poly.entity_id
_entity_poly.type
_entity_poly.pdbx_seq_one_letter_code
_entity_poly.pdbx_strand_id
1 'polypeptide(L)'
;MRLKMLPLLAVLAACATAGGSLPTPRYADAASRGALASFLAGRPTAEQVAQTTENWSLALGDSFACGVPVRHVIDAGLVGALEIGAMNAAMSQGGEAEVREGVREYVGQLARLLTDRRPRPSEQRCSALEGWAPRTADAGREAVQRARRNGLMESEYGILLDLLSR
;
A
#
# COMPACT_ATOMS: atom_id res chain seq x y z
N MET A 1 17.15 -45.50 25.57
CA MET A 1 16.65 -45.17 24.21
C MET A 1 16.60 -43.66 24.07
N ARG A 2 17.47 -43.08 23.23
CA ARG A 2 17.53 -41.63 22.97
C ARG A 2 16.73 -41.36 21.70
N LEU A 3 15.52 -40.82 21.83
CA LEU A 3 14.67 -40.45 20.70
C LEU A 3 15.16 -39.09 20.16
N LYS A 4 15.81 -39.11 18.99
CA LYS A 4 16.17 -37.92 18.24
C LYS A 4 14.94 -37.48 17.43
N MET A 5 14.32 -36.37 17.82
CA MET A 5 13.36 -35.64 16.98
C MET A 5 13.69 -34.17 17.03
N LEU A 6 14.40 -33.69 16.00
CA LEU A 6 14.42 -32.29 15.55
C LEU A 6 15.22 -32.26 14.25
N PRO A 7 14.52 -32.27 13.10
CA PRO A 7 14.61 -31.10 12.24
C PRO A 7 13.28 -30.84 11.52
N LEU A 8 12.38 -30.05 12.11
CA LEU A 8 11.23 -29.48 11.37
C LEU A 8 11.20 -27.94 11.43
N LEU A 9 12.14 -27.31 12.12
CA LEU A 9 12.20 -25.85 12.28
C LEU A 9 13.05 -25.14 11.20
N ALA A 10 13.72 -25.87 10.31
CA ALA A 10 14.59 -25.27 9.30
C ALA A 10 13.86 -24.83 8.00
N VAL A 11 12.64 -25.30 7.76
CA VAL A 11 11.92 -25.01 6.49
C VAL A 11 11.15 -23.68 6.52
N LEU A 12 10.89 -23.12 7.70
CA LEU A 12 10.18 -21.83 7.84
C LEU A 12 11.09 -20.60 7.74
N ALA A 13 12.42 -20.76 7.75
CA ALA A 13 13.37 -19.65 7.62
C ALA A 13 13.67 -19.26 6.15
N ALA A 14 13.25 -20.06 5.17
CA ALA A 14 13.57 -19.84 3.76
C ALA A 14 12.64 -18.87 3.02
N CYS A 15 11.51 -18.46 3.62
CA CYS A 15 10.64 -17.42 3.06
C CYS A 15 11.00 -15.98 3.49
N ALA A 16 12.09 -15.80 4.24
CA ALA A 16 12.49 -14.51 4.81
C ALA A 16 13.51 -13.72 3.97
N THR A 17 13.94 -14.23 2.81
CA THR A 17 14.99 -13.59 1.99
C THR A 17 14.66 -13.63 0.50
N ALA A 18 13.55 -13.00 0.11
CA ALA A 18 13.40 -12.40 -1.22
C ALA A 18 13.29 -10.88 -1.02
N GLY A 19 14.15 -10.11 -1.68
CA GLY A 19 14.41 -8.70 -1.37
C GLY A 19 13.18 -7.86 -1.08
N GLY A 20 13.17 -7.24 0.11
CA GLY A 20 12.24 -6.19 0.56
C GLY A 20 10.78 -6.42 0.21
N SER A 21 9.99 -6.97 1.14
CA SER A 21 8.54 -7.13 0.96
C SER A 21 7.92 -5.84 0.43
N LEU A 22 7.39 -5.90 -0.78
CA LEU A 22 6.72 -4.77 -1.41
C LEU A 22 5.48 -4.36 -0.60
N PRO A 23 5.16 -3.06 -0.53
CA PRO A 23 4.06 -2.59 0.27
C PRO A 23 2.72 -3.11 -0.28
N THR A 24 1.76 -3.32 0.63
CA THR A 24 0.42 -3.85 0.32
C THR A 24 -0.65 -2.99 0.99
N PRO A 25 -1.85 -2.87 0.38
CA PRO A 25 -2.93 -2.07 0.93
C PRO A 25 -3.69 -2.84 2.02
N ARG A 26 -3.29 -2.71 3.29
CA ARG A 26 -3.91 -3.40 4.42
C ARG A 26 -5.04 -2.58 5.04
N TYR A 27 -4.77 -1.31 5.33
CA TYR A 27 -5.74 -0.40 5.93
C TYR A 27 -6.81 0.03 4.93
N ALA A 28 -6.46 0.24 3.66
CA ALA A 28 -7.43 0.50 2.61
C ALA A 28 -8.36 -0.70 2.36
N ASP A 29 -7.85 -1.93 2.35
CA ASP A 29 -8.71 -3.13 2.23
C ASP A 29 -9.61 -3.28 3.47
N ALA A 30 -9.08 -3.07 4.67
CA ALA A 30 -9.88 -3.08 5.90
C ALA A 30 -10.99 -2.02 5.88
N ALA A 31 -10.67 -0.78 5.48
CA ALA A 31 -11.65 0.30 5.33
C ALA A 31 -12.75 -0.07 4.34
N SER A 32 -12.42 -0.73 3.23
CA SER A 32 -13.41 -1.18 2.24
C SER A 32 -14.40 -2.24 2.75
N ARG A 33 -14.04 -2.95 3.82
CA ARG A 33 -14.88 -4.01 4.44
C ARG A 33 -15.75 -3.47 5.58
N GLY A 34 -15.57 -2.21 5.99
CA GLY A 34 -16.37 -1.55 7.02
C GLY A 34 -15.76 -1.56 8.42
N ALA A 35 -16.49 -1.00 9.38
CA ALA A 35 -15.97 -0.61 10.70
C ALA A 35 -15.32 -1.75 11.50
N LEU A 36 -15.88 -2.97 11.46
CA LEU A 36 -15.31 -4.12 12.17
C LEU A 36 -13.93 -4.50 11.62
N ALA A 37 -13.77 -4.50 10.30
CA ALA A 37 -12.49 -4.82 9.66
C ALA A 37 -11.45 -3.72 9.94
N SER A 38 -11.86 -2.45 9.88
CA SER A 38 -11.00 -1.32 10.27
C SER A 38 -10.55 -1.41 11.73
N PHE A 39 -11.44 -1.81 12.63
CA PHE A 39 -11.08 -2.02 14.03
C PHE A 39 -10.05 -3.14 14.20
N LEU A 40 -10.25 -4.28 13.54
CA LEU A 40 -9.32 -5.41 13.56
C LEU A 40 -7.97 -5.11 12.90
N ALA A 41 -7.92 -4.14 11.97
CA ALA A 41 -6.66 -3.67 11.40
C ALA A 41 -5.75 -2.98 12.44
N GLY A 42 -6.32 -2.55 13.57
CA GLY A 42 -5.62 -1.89 14.66
C GLY A 42 -5.42 -0.39 14.40
N ARG A 43 -4.79 0.29 15.36
CA ARG A 43 -4.41 1.70 15.23
C ARG A 43 -2.93 1.81 14.91
N PRO A 44 -2.55 2.43 13.78
CA PRO A 44 -1.15 2.66 13.49
C PRO A 44 -0.59 3.78 14.36
N THR A 45 0.72 3.73 14.63
CA THR A 45 1.47 4.86 15.19
C THR A 45 1.93 5.81 14.10
N ALA A 46 2.26 7.06 14.44
CA ALA A 46 2.78 8.04 13.47
C ALA A 46 4.06 7.53 12.77
N GLU A 47 4.92 6.83 13.49
CA GLU A 47 6.12 6.19 12.94
C GLU A 47 5.76 5.11 11.91
N GLN A 48 4.72 4.31 12.16
CA GLN A 48 4.25 3.31 11.19
C GLN A 48 3.68 3.95 9.93
N VAL A 49 2.95 5.07 10.05
CA VAL A 49 2.48 5.84 8.89
C VAL A 49 3.67 6.34 8.07
N ALA A 50 4.65 6.99 8.71
CA ALA A 50 5.83 7.53 8.06
C ALA A 50 6.63 6.43 7.32
N GLN A 51 6.90 5.30 8.00
CA GLN A 51 7.60 4.17 7.40
C GLN A 51 6.84 3.58 6.21
N THR A 52 5.51 3.48 6.31
CA THR A 52 4.68 2.97 5.22
C THR A 52 4.72 3.92 4.03
N THR A 53 4.60 5.23 4.26
CA THR A 53 4.76 6.26 3.24
C THR A 53 6.09 6.16 2.52
N GLU A 54 7.20 6.00 3.26
CA GLU A 54 8.53 5.85 2.68
C GLU A 54 8.64 4.57 1.84
N ASN A 55 8.16 3.43 2.36
CA ASN A 55 8.17 2.16 1.66
C ASN A 55 7.41 2.22 0.32
N TRP A 56 6.25 2.87 0.31
CA TRP A 56 5.50 3.12 -0.91
C TRP A 56 6.26 4.03 -1.89
N SER A 57 6.78 5.16 -1.40
CA SER A 57 7.55 6.10 -2.23
C SER A 57 8.81 5.46 -2.84
N LEU A 58 9.48 4.56 -2.09
CA LEU A 58 10.60 3.75 -2.59
C LEU A 58 10.14 2.79 -3.68
N ALA A 59 9.09 2.00 -3.46
CA ALA A 59 8.59 1.05 -4.45
C ALA A 59 8.13 1.73 -5.75
N LEU A 60 7.49 2.89 -5.65
CA LEU A 60 7.03 3.65 -6.81
C LEU A 60 8.19 4.29 -7.56
N GLY A 61 9.14 4.91 -6.85
CA GLY A 61 10.36 5.44 -7.45
C GLY A 61 11.19 4.37 -8.16
N ASP A 62 11.36 3.21 -7.52
CA ASP A 62 12.02 2.04 -8.14
C ASP A 62 11.25 1.57 -9.38
N SER A 63 9.92 1.58 -9.36
CA SER A 63 9.09 1.16 -10.50
C SER A 63 9.34 2.04 -11.74
N PHE A 64 9.43 3.37 -11.54
CA PHE A 64 9.80 4.29 -12.61
C PHE A 64 11.22 4.03 -13.13
N ALA A 65 12.20 3.85 -12.23
CA ALA A 65 13.58 3.56 -12.62
C ALA A 65 13.74 2.19 -13.34
N CYS A 66 12.87 1.23 -13.01
CA CYS A 66 12.81 -0.08 -13.66
C CYS A 66 12.13 -0.05 -15.03
N GLY A 67 11.37 1.00 -15.35
CA GLY A 67 10.63 1.11 -16.61
C GLY A 67 9.28 0.40 -16.58
N VAL A 68 8.71 0.16 -15.40
CA VAL A 68 7.34 -0.37 -15.26
C VAL A 68 6.37 0.60 -15.95
N PRO A 69 5.31 0.11 -16.66
CA PRO A 69 4.40 0.99 -17.37
C PRO A 69 3.80 2.07 -16.45
N VAL A 70 3.96 3.34 -16.83
CA VAL A 70 3.62 4.51 -16.01
C VAL A 70 2.19 4.44 -15.46
N ARG A 71 1.22 3.97 -16.26
CA ARG A 71 -0.16 3.82 -15.82
C ARG A 71 -0.28 2.89 -14.61
N HIS A 72 0.38 1.72 -14.62
CA HIS A 72 0.38 0.80 -13.48
C HIS A 72 1.03 1.41 -12.24
N VAL A 73 2.10 2.20 -12.42
CA VAL A 73 2.77 2.86 -11.30
C VAL A 73 1.88 3.95 -10.69
N ILE A 74 1.19 4.74 -11.52
CA ILE A 74 0.24 5.76 -11.05
C ILE A 74 -0.93 5.10 -10.32
N ASP A 75 -1.54 4.06 -10.89
CA ASP A 75 -2.65 3.35 -10.27
C ASP A 75 -2.22 2.75 -8.92
N ALA A 76 -1.04 2.12 -8.84
CA ALA A 76 -0.48 1.64 -7.57
C ALA A 76 -0.21 2.78 -6.59
N GLY A 77 0.24 3.95 -7.07
CA GLY A 77 0.43 5.15 -6.26
C GLY A 77 -0.87 5.66 -5.64
N LEU A 78 -1.97 5.66 -6.38
CA LEU A 78 -3.30 6.00 -5.85
C LEU A 78 -3.75 5.01 -4.76
N VAL A 79 -3.42 3.73 -4.89
CA VAL A 79 -3.65 2.73 -3.84
C VAL A 79 -2.79 3.01 -2.60
N GLY A 80 -1.54 3.41 -2.78
CA GLY A 80 -0.69 3.90 -1.69
C GLY A 80 -1.31 5.10 -0.98
N ALA A 81 -1.88 6.05 -1.72
CA ALA A 81 -2.54 7.22 -1.14
C ALA A 81 -3.75 6.83 -0.27
N LEU A 82 -4.56 5.87 -0.74
CA LEU A 82 -5.65 5.29 0.04
C LEU A 82 -5.17 4.62 1.32
N GLU A 83 -4.09 3.84 1.23
CA GLU A 83 -3.50 3.15 2.38
C GLU A 83 -3.09 4.15 3.46
N ILE A 84 -2.33 5.18 3.07
CA ILE A 84 -1.87 6.23 4.00
C ILE A 84 -3.04 7.05 4.55
N GLY A 85 -4.04 7.37 3.72
CA GLY A 85 -5.26 8.04 4.18
C GLY A 85 -6.03 7.20 5.21
N ALA A 86 -6.21 5.90 4.96
CA ALA A 86 -6.87 4.98 5.88
C ALA A 86 -6.07 4.81 7.19
N MET A 87 -4.74 4.78 7.12
CA MET A 87 -3.88 4.77 8.29
C MET A 87 -4.03 6.04 9.13
N ASN A 88 -4.01 7.23 8.51
CA ASN A 88 -4.19 8.50 9.22
C ASN A 88 -5.56 8.59 9.89
N ALA A 89 -6.62 8.15 9.21
CA ALA A 89 -7.96 8.08 9.80
C ALA A 89 -8.00 7.13 11.02
N ALA A 90 -7.36 5.96 10.90
CA ALA A 90 -7.27 4.99 12.00
C ALA A 90 -6.41 5.48 13.18
N MET A 91 -5.34 6.22 12.90
CA MET A 91 -4.42 6.78 13.90
C MET A 91 -5.09 7.90 14.71
N SER A 92 -5.71 8.86 14.03
CA SER A 92 -6.04 10.14 14.67
C SER A 92 -7.31 10.11 15.52
N GLN A 93 -8.24 9.16 15.33
CA GLN A 93 -9.67 9.36 15.70
C GLN A 93 -10.22 10.74 15.20
N GLY A 94 -9.52 11.38 14.26
CA GLY A 94 -9.60 12.80 13.94
C GLY A 94 -10.29 13.05 12.61
N GLY A 95 -10.85 14.24 12.46
CA GLY A 95 -11.82 14.57 11.40
C GLY A 95 -11.24 14.64 10.00
N GLU A 96 -12.14 14.82 9.02
CA GLU A 96 -11.86 14.89 7.57
C GLU A 96 -10.64 15.73 7.16
N ALA A 97 -10.30 16.76 7.93
CA ALA A 97 -9.25 17.72 7.61
C ALA A 97 -7.85 17.07 7.64
N GLU A 98 -7.49 16.35 8.71
CA GLU A 98 -6.19 15.69 8.85
C GLU A 98 -6.00 14.57 7.81
N VAL A 99 -7.07 13.83 7.51
CA VAL A 99 -7.03 12.76 6.48
C VAL A 99 -6.77 13.36 5.10
N ARG A 100 -7.47 14.46 4.77
CA ARG A 100 -7.32 15.15 3.48
C ARG A 100 -5.94 15.78 3.31
N GLU A 101 -5.37 16.31 4.38
CA GLU A 101 -4.01 16.87 4.38
C GLU A 101 -2.95 15.79 4.13
N GLY A 102 -3.01 14.67 4.86
CA GLY A 102 -2.06 13.56 4.68
C GLY A 102 -2.13 12.94 3.28
N VAL A 103 -3.33 12.81 2.71
CA VAL A 103 -3.52 12.36 1.32
C VAL A 103 -2.94 13.38 0.33
N ARG A 104 -3.20 14.68 0.51
CA ARG A 104 -2.69 15.73 -0.38
C ARG A 104 -1.16 15.76 -0.37
N GLU A 105 -0.55 15.64 0.81
CA GLU A 105 0.89 15.57 0.95
C GLU A 105 1.47 14.38 0.18
N TYR A 106 0.87 13.19 0.35
CA TYR A 106 1.30 12.00 -0.35
C TYR A 106 1.16 12.11 -1.87
N VAL A 107 0.05 12.62 -2.38
CA VAL A 107 -0.14 12.87 -3.83
C VAL A 107 0.87 13.89 -4.35
N GLY A 108 1.20 14.92 -3.57
CA GLY A 108 2.27 15.86 -3.90
C GLY A 108 3.64 15.20 -4.00
N GLN A 109 3.93 14.21 -3.13
CA GLN A 109 5.15 13.41 -3.18
C GLN A 109 5.18 12.50 -4.42
N LEU A 110 4.05 11.88 -4.81
CA LEU A 110 3.94 11.08 -6.03
C LEU A 110 4.34 11.87 -7.29
N ALA A 111 3.89 13.12 -7.39
CA ALA A 111 4.22 13.99 -8.53
C ALA A 111 5.74 14.27 -8.62
N ARG A 112 6.43 14.37 -7.48
CA ARG A 112 7.88 14.57 -7.44
C ARG A 112 8.64 13.31 -7.87
N LEU A 113 8.15 12.13 -7.49
CA LEU A 113 8.76 10.84 -7.86
C LEU A 113 8.79 10.62 -9.39
N LEU A 114 7.80 11.13 -10.13
CA LEU A 114 7.78 11.09 -11.58
C LEU A 114 8.93 11.88 -12.23
N THR A 115 9.39 12.94 -11.56
CA THR A 115 10.45 13.82 -12.06
C THR A 115 11.83 13.46 -11.54
N ASP A 116 11.91 12.66 -10.48
CA ASP A 116 13.16 12.38 -9.78
C ASP A 116 13.92 11.22 -10.45
N ARG A 117 15.18 11.46 -10.85
CA ARG A 117 16.00 10.43 -11.49
C ARG A 117 16.71 9.59 -10.44
N ARG A 118 16.10 8.46 -10.08
CA ARG A 118 16.72 7.48 -9.19
C ARG A 118 17.65 6.52 -9.93
N PRO A 119 18.75 6.06 -9.28
CA PRO A 119 19.53 4.93 -9.78
C PRO A 119 18.63 3.71 -9.98
N ARG A 120 18.85 2.98 -11.08
CA ARG A 120 18.12 1.75 -11.35
C ARG A 120 18.49 0.68 -10.29
N PRO A 121 17.51 0.02 -9.66
CA PRO A 121 17.78 -1.04 -8.69
C PRO A 121 18.18 -2.35 -9.39
N SER A 122 18.38 -3.43 -8.61
CA SER A 122 18.74 -4.74 -9.16
C SER A 122 17.66 -5.31 -10.09
N GLU A 123 18.05 -6.20 -11.01
CA GLU A 123 17.10 -6.85 -11.93
C GLU A 123 16.03 -7.66 -11.19
N GLN A 124 16.40 -8.34 -10.11
CA GLN A 124 15.47 -9.07 -9.25
C GLN A 124 14.39 -8.13 -8.67
N ARG A 125 14.80 -6.93 -8.25
CA ARG A 125 13.89 -5.90 -7.74
C ARG A 125 12.94 -5.41 -8.83
N CYS A 126 13.46 -5.16 -10.05
CA CYS A 126 12.63 -4.75 -11.18
C CYS A 126 11.60 -5.81 -11.57
N SER A 127 11.98 -7.09 -11.64
CA SER A 127 11.04 -8.18 -11.94
C SER A 127 9.93 -8.28 -10.87
N ALA A 128 10.26 -8.07 -9.60
CA ALA A 128 9.26 -8.05 -8.53
C ALA A 128 8.29 -6.86 -8.67
N LEU A 129 8.79 -5.69 -9.06
CA LEU A 129 8.01 -4.47 -9.25
C LEU A 129 7.07 -4.54 -10.46
N GLU A 130 7.52 -5.15 -11.56
CA GLU A 130 6.68 -5.41 -12.74
C GLU A 130 5.44 -6.22 -12.41
N GLY A 131 5.57 -7.24 -11.54
CA GLY A 131 4.42 -8.02 -11.07
C GLY A 131 3.63 -7.34 -9.94
N TRP A 132 4.26 -6.44 -9.17
CA TRP A 132 3.62 -5.79 -8.03
C TRP A 132 2.69 -4.65 -8.45
N ALA A 133 3.14 -3.73 -9.30
CA ALA A 133 2.35 -2.57 -9.68
C ALA A 133 0.94 -2.91 -10.21
N PRO A 134 0.78 -3.84 -11.19
CA PRO A 134 -0.55 -4.22 -11.66
C PRO A 134 -1.39 -4.91 -10.58
N ARG A 135 -0.83 -5.86 -9.82
CA ARG A 135 -1.57 -6.55 -8.74
C ARG A 135 -2.04 -5.60 -7.65
N THR A 136 -1.22 -4.61 -7.31
CA THR A 136 -1.57 -3.59 -6.32
C THR A 136 -2.68 -2.69 -6.83
N ALA A 137 -2.62 -2.28 -8.10
CA ALA A 137 -3.70 -1.54 -8.75
C ALA A 137 -5.01 -2.35 -8.77
N ASP A 138 -4.95 -3.64 -9.10
CA ASP A 138 -6.10 -4.55 -9.09
C ASP A 138 -6.73 -4.62 -7.68
N ALA A 139 -5.91 -4.84 -6.65
CA ALA A 139 -6.35 -4.88 -5.26
C ALA A 139 -7.04 -3.57 -4.83
N GLY A 140 -6.52 -2.43 -5.27
CA GLY A 140 -7.15 -1.13 -5.06
C GLY A 140 -8.52 -1.00 -5.70
N ARG A 141 -8.66 -1.41 -6.96
CA ARG A 141 -9.95 -1.40 -7.66
C ARG A 141 -10.96 -2.33 -7.00
N GLU A 142 -10.52 -3.50 -6.54
CA GLU A 142 -11.37 -4.41 -5.77
C GLU A 142 -11.84 -3.78 -4.45
N ALA A 143 -10.95 -3.13 -3.71
CA ALA A 143 -11.28 -2.43 -2.47
C ALA A 143 -12.29 -1.30 -2.74
N VAL A 144 -12.10 -0.50 -3.79
CA VAL A 144 -13.07 0.53 -4.23
C VAL A 144 -14.44 -0.06 -4.51
N GLN A 145 -14.49 -1.13 -5.31
CA GLN A 145 -15.77 -1.75 -5.63
C GLN A 145 -16.43 -2.38 -4.40
N ARG A 146 -15.64 -2.90 -3.46
CA ARG A 146 -16.13 -3.44 -2.20
C ARG A 146 -16.74 -2.35 -1.33
N ALA A 147 -16.05 -1.21 -1.19
CA ALA A 147 -16.55 -0.03 -0.49
C ALA A 147 -17.87 0.46 -1.11
N ARG A 148 -17.97 0.52 -2.45
CA ARG A 148 -19.21 0.82 -3.19
C ARG A 148 -20.36 -0.12 -2.80
N ARG A 149 -20.12 -1.44 -2.88
CA ARG A 149 -21.15 -2.44 -2.52
C ARG A 149 -21.57 -2.36 -1.04
N ASN A 150 -20.67 -1.92 -0.18
CA ASN A 150 -20.91 -1.79 1.26
C ASN A 150 -21.52 -0.43 1.66
N GLY A 151 -21.83 0.46 0.69
CA GLY A 151 -22.39 1.79 0.98
C GLY A 151 -21.42 2.75 1.65
N LEU A 152 -20.10 2.48 1.57
CA LEU A 152 -19.05 3.25 2.25
C LEU A 152 -18.49 4.41 1.40
N MET A 153 -19.14 4.71 0.27
CA MET A 153 -18.68 5.70 -0.71
C MET A 153 -19.32 7.07 -0.55
N GLU A 154 -20.41 7.16 0.21
CA GLU A 154 -21.06 8.43 0.53
C GLU A 154 -20.37 9.16 1.68
N SER A 155 -19.36 8.54 2.31
CA SER A 155 -18.48 9.15 3.30
C SER A 155 -17.09 9.45 2.73
N GLU A 156 -16.25 10.11 3.55
CA GLU A 156 -14.89 10.69 3.38
C GLU A 156 -13.93 10.10 2.31
N TYR A 157 -14.13 8.86 1.87
CA TYR A 157 -13.32 8.16 0.86
C TYR A 157 -13.81 8.32 -0.59
N GLY A 158 -14.99 8.90 -0.81
CA GLY A 158 -15.65 8.95 -2.13
C GLY A 158 -14.79 9.57 -3.25
N ILE A 159 -14.03 10.63 -2.96
CA ILE A 159 -13.20 11.35 -3.96
C ILE A 159 -11.99 10.52 -4.40
N LEU A 160 -11.30 9.87 -3.46
CA LEU A 160 -10.13 9.03 -3.75
C LEU A 160 -10.55 7.74 -4.47
N LEU A 161 -11.69 7.16 -4.08
CA LEU A 161 -12.22 5.95 -4.68
C LEU A 161 -12.84 6.20 -6.07
N ASP A 162 -13.23 7.44 -6.40
CA ASP A 162 -13.69 7.80 -7.75
C ASP A 162 -12.54 7.86 -8.77
N LEU A 163 -11.36 8.36 -8.36
CA LEU A 163 -10.16 8.44 -9.21
C LEU A 163 -9.64 7.07 -9.67
N LEU A 164 -9.84 6.02 -8.86
CA LEU A 164 -9.47 4.64 -9.19
C LEU A 164 -10.54 3.86 -9.97
N SER A 165 -11.73 4.44 -10.18
CA SER A 165 -12.84 3.77 -10.84
C SER A 165 -12.90 3.99 -12.36
N ARG A 166 -11.97 4.76 -12.91
CA ARG A 166 -11.82 5.09 -14.34
C ARG A 166 -10.66 4.31 -14.96
#